data_AF-A0A7S1E8J6-F1
#
_entry.id   AF-A0A7S1E8J6-F1
#
_cell.length_a   1.000
_cell.length_b   1.000
_cell.length_c   1.000
_cell.angle_alpha   90.00
_cell.angle_beta   90.00
_cell.angle_gamma   90.00
#
_symmetry.space_group_name_H-M   'P 1'
#
loop_
_entity.id
_entity.type
_entity.pdbx_description
1 polymer ?
#
loop_
_entity_poly.entity_id
_entity_poly.type
_entity_poly.pdbx_seq_one_letter_code
_entity_poly.pdbx_strand_id
1 'polypeptide(L)'
;EPCPYPLVVPGFLTRIDPSLFYAPDEAGQSLTFAVDVMEGEASLFQHGTQPMVDLATGNLTLCLAAHQHGNATLNVTLSDDGGTANGGVSQTTIFLELEVQPVNKPPEFDVISNINVFLGESISRIPNF
;
A
#
# COMPACT_ATOMS: atom_id res chain seq x y z
N GLU A 1 -15.34 -0.39 -3.59
CA GLU A 1 -15.20 0.71 -2.61
C GLU A 1 -14.01 1.58 -3.01
N PRO A 2 -14.10 2.92 -2.98
CA PRO A 2 -12.93 3.78 -3.16
C PRO A 2 -11.90 3.51 -2.05
N CYS A 3 -10.61 3.64 -2.37
CA CYS A 3 -9.55 3.34 -1.42
C CYS A 3 -9.50 4.36 -0.26
N PRO A 4 -9.70 3.96 1.01
CA PRO A 4 -9.70 4.90 2.13
C PRO A 4 -8.28 5.33 2.55
N TYR A 5 -7.28 4.47 2.40
CA TYR A 5 -5.88 4.75 2.72
C TYR A 5 -4.97 4.44 1.52
N PRO A 6 -4.97 5.32 0.50
CA PRO A 6 -4.11 5.14 -0.66
C PRO A 6 -2.66 5.43 -0.29
N LEU A 7 -1.76 4.53 -0.71
CA LEU A 7 -0.32 4.74 -0.64
C LEU A 7 0.24 4.66 -2.06
N VAL A 8 0.96 5.70 -2.46
CA VAL A 8 1.66 5.77 -3.75
C VAL A 8 3.16 5.81 -3.47
N VAL A 9 3.91 4.88 -4.07
CA VAL A 9 5.37 4.86 -4.05
C VAL A 9 5.85 5.36 -5.42
N PRO A 10 6.16 6.67 -5.54
CA PRO A 10 6.55 7.24 -6.81
C PRO A 10 7.93 6.75 -7.24
N GLY A 11 8.10 6.50 -8.54
CA GLY A 11 9.38 6.02 -9.10
C GLY A 11 9.80 4.66 -8.56
N PHE A 12 8.83 3.83 -8.15
CA PHE A 12 9.08 2.46 -7.70
C PHE A 12 9.87 1.67 -8.77
N LEU A 13 9.48 1.81 -10.04
CA LEU A 13 10.26 1.36 -11.18
C LEU A 13 10.77 2.57 -11.97
N THR A 14 12.07 2.59 -12.23
CA THR A 14 12.75 3.69 -12.94
C THR A 14 13.11 3.36 -14.39
N ARG A 15 13.01 2.08 -14.76
CA ARG A 15 13.26 1.57 -16.11
C ARG A 15 12.31 0.40 -16.37
N ILE A 16 11.50 0.52 -17.42
CA ILE A 16 10.52 -0.48 -17.84
C ILE A 16 10.71 -0.65 -19.35
N ASP A 17 11.38 -1.74 -19.73
CA ASP A 17 11.66 -2.08 -21.13
C ASP A 17 11.25 -3.55 -21.36
N PRO A 18 10.79 -3.91 -22.56
CA PRO A 18 10.56 -5.32 -22.94
C PRO A 18 11.79 -6.19 -22.82
N SER A 19 12.99 -5.62 -22.92
CA SER A 19 14.21 -6.37 -22.65
C SER A 19 15.37 -5.51 -22.14
N LEU A 20 16.40 -6.20 -21.65
CA LEU A 20 17.57 -5.58 -21.02
C LEU A 20 18.50 -4.87 -22.03
N PHE A 21 18.34 -5.13 -23.33
CA PHE A 21 19.15 -4.57 -24.42
C PHE A 21 18.24 -4.00 -25.50
N TYR A 22 18.66 -2.94 -26.19
CA TYR A 22 17.87 -2.39 -27.30
C TYR A 22 17.79 -3.39 -28.45
N ALA A 23 16.74 -4.22 -28.45
CA ALA A 23 16.36 -5.13 -29.51
C ALA A 23 15.24 -4.46 -30.31
N PRO A 24 15.50 -4.02 -31.56
CA PRO A 24 14.50 -3.30 -32.35
C PRO A 24 13.22 -4.10 -32.59
N ASP A 25 13.31 -5.43 -32.59
CA ASP A 25 12.20 -6.38 -32.71
C ASP A 25 11.38 -6.52 -31.42
N GLU A 26 11.91 -6.08 -30.28
CA GLU A 26 11.20 -6.08 -28.99
C GLU A 26 10.60 -4.72 -28.64
N ALA A 27 11.03 -3.64 -29.31
CA ALA A 27 10.55 -2.27 -29.06
C ALA A 27 9.04 -2.07 -29.31
N GLY A 28 8.40 -2.97 -30.06
CA GLY A 28 6.96 -2.95 -30.33
C GLY A 28 6.11 -3.83 -29.42
N GLN A 29 6.73 -4.55 -28.47
CA GLN A 29 6.02 -5.47 -27.58
C GLN A 29 5.24 -4.73 -26.50
N SER A 30 4.10 -5.28 -26.13
CA SER A 30 3.23 -4.73 -25.08
C SER A 30 3.64 -5.30 -23.73
N LEU A 31 3.66 -4.43 -22.72
CA LEU A 31 4.03 -4.81 -21.36
C LEU A 31 2.82 -4.88 -20.44
N THR A 32 2.81 -5.88 -19.57
CA THR A 32 1.77 -6.08 -18.55
C THR A 32 2.39 -6.35 -17.19
N PHE A 33 1.89 -5.65 -16.17
CA PHE A 33 2.23 -5.95 -14.77
C PHE A 33 1.18 -6.82 -14.10
N ALA A 34 1.64 -7.72 -13.25
CA ALA A 34 0.84 -8.39 -12.23
C ALA A 34 1.52 -8.19 -10.88
N VAL A 35 0.74 -7.86 -9.85
CA VAL A 35 1.25 -7.72 -8.48
C VAL A 35 0.43 -8.60 -7.55
N ASP A 36 1.09 -9.57 -6.92
CA ASP A 36 0.46 -10.55 -6.05
C ASP A 36 1.03 -10.45 -4.64
N VAL A 37 0.17 -10.62 -3.63
CA VAL A 37 0.60 -10.77 -2.24
C VAL A 37 0.96 -12.23 -2.03
N MET A 38 2.25 -12.53 -1.86
CA MET A 38 2.73 -13.91 -1.68
C MET A 38 2.63 -14.40 -0.25
N GLU A 39 3.11 -13.58 0.69
CA GLU A 39 3.26 -13.93 2.09
C GLU A 39 2.94 -12.73 3.00
N GLY A 40 2.71 -13.00 4.28
CA GLY A 40 2.41 -12.00 5.30
C GLY A 40 0.91 -11.75 5.49
N GLU A 41 0.59 -10.62 6.09
CA GLU A 41 -0.78 -10.31 6.51
C GLU A 41 -1.62 -9.70 5.36
N ALA A 42 -2.43 -10.53 4.70
CA ALA A 42 -3.38 -10.06 3.68
C ALA A 42 -4.37 -9.00 4.20
N SER A 43 -4.59 -8.93 5.52
CA SER A 43 -5.39 -7.88 6.16
C SER A 43 -4.78 -6.50 6.05
N LEU A 44 -3.49 -6.34 5.71
CA LEU A 44 -2.87 -5.04 5.45
C LEU A 44 -3.53 -4.29 4.30
N PHE A 45 -4.15 -5.01 3.36
CA PHE A 45 -4.79 -4.43 2.18
C PHE A 45 -6.31 -4.30 2.37
N GLN A 46 -6.87 -3.22 1.82
CA GLN A 46 -8.31 -3.03 1.81
C GLN A 46 -8.98 -4.18 1.04
N HIS A 47 -10.05 -4.74 1.61
CA HIS A 47 -10.76 -5.86 1.01
C HIS A 47 -11.24 -5.53 -0.42
N GLY A 48 -10.97 -6.46 -1.35
CA GLY A 48 -11.35 -6.32 -2.77
C GLY A 48 -10.46 -5.36 -3.57
N THR A 49 -9.33 -4.91 -2.99
CA THR A 49 -8.31 -4.14 -3.71
C THR A 49 -7.06 -4.99 -3.91
N GLN A 50 -6.25 -4.63 -4.91
CA GLN A 50 -4.96 -5.26 -5.18
C GLN A 50 -3.90 -4.17 -5.39
N PRO A 51 -2.64 -4.42 -4.99
CA PRO A 51 -1.51 -3.64 -5.43
C PRO A 51 -1.46 -3.52 -6.96
N MET A 52 -1.07 -2.35 -7.48
CA MET A 52 -0.93 -2.13 -8.92
C MET A 52 0.29 -1.27 -9.24
N VAL A 53 0.97 -1.60 -10.33
CA VAL A 53 2.03 -0.75 -10.91
C VAL A 53 1.48 -0.07 -12.16
N ASP A 54 1.62 1.24 -12.22
CA ASP A 54 1.30 2.03 -13.41
C ASP A 54 2.46 1.94 -14.42
N LEU A 55 2.16 1.45 -15.62
CA LEU A 55 3.17 1.19 -16.65
C LEU A 55 3.84 2.47 -17.19
N ALA A 56 3.11 3.58 -17.25
CA ALA A 56 3.59 4.83 -17.83
C ALA A 56 4.50 5.61 -16.87
N THR A 57 4.23 5.53 -15.58
CA THR A 57 4.93 6.28 -14.52
C THR A 57 5.87 5.42 -13.69
N GLY A 58 5.68 4.10 -13.69
CA GLY A 58 6.42 3.17 -12.82
C GLY A 58 6.01 3.27 -11.35
N ASN A 59 4.88 3.90 -11.03
CA ASN A 59 4.43 4.09 -9.65
C ASN A 59 3.72 2.84 -9.13
N LEU A 60 4.08 2.40 -7.93
CA LEU A 60 3.32 1.39 -7.19
C LEU A 60 2.20 2.08 -6.39
N THR A 61 0.99 1.56 -6.51
CA THR A 61 -0.18 2.00 -5.77
C THR A 61 -0.71 0.86 -4.92
N LEU A 62 -0.93 1.13 -3.64
CA LEU A 62 -1.45 0.19 -2.66
C LEU A 62 -2.68 0.82 -2.01
N CYS A 63 -3.65 0.00 -1.64
CA CYS A 63 -4.74 0.42 -0.79
C CYS A 63 -4.67 -0.29 0.55
N LEU A 64 -4.29 0.44 1.60
CA LEU A 64 -4.12 -0.14 2.93
C LEU A 64 -5.45 -0.17 3.69
N ALA A 65 -5.58 -1.13 4.60
CA ALA A 65 -6.71 -1.23 5.51
C ALA A 65 -6.48 -0.38 6.78
N ALA A 66 -7.58 0.13 7.36
CA ALA A 66 -7.53 0.94 8.57
C ALA A 66 -6.94 0.16 9.75
N HIS A 67 -6.05 0.80 10.52
CA HIS A 67 -5.52 0.27 11.79
C HIS A 67 -4.74 -1.05 11.68
N GLN A 68 -4.33 -1.44 10.47
CA GLN A 68 -3.52 -2.62 10.24
C GLN A 68 -2.03 -2.24 10.22
N HIS A 69 -1.20 -3.13 10.74
CA HIS A 69 0.26 -3.04 10.78
C HIS A 69 0.80 -4.47 10.70
N GLY A 70 2.04 -4.63 10.23
CA GLY A 70 2.60 -5.95 9.94
C GLY A 70 3.51 -5.93 8.72
N ASN A 71 3.75 -7.10 8.15
CA ASN A 71 4.57 -7.26 6.96
C ASN A 71 3.83 -7.99 5.84
N ALA A 72 4.24 -7.71 4.60
CA ALA A 72 3.80 -8.47 3.44
C ALA A 72 4.92 -8.56 2.42
N THR A 73 5.01 -9.69 1.74
CA THR A 73 5.90 -9.86 0.59
C THR A 73 5.05 -9.82 -0.68
N LEU A 74 5.37 -8.89 -1.57
CA LEU A 74 4.72 -8.72 -2.85
C LEU A 74 5.61 -9.26 -3.97
N ASN A 75 5.01 -9.99 -4.90
CA ASN A 75 5.62 -10.31 -6.19
C ASN A 75 5.16 -9.30 -7.21
N VAL A 76 6.12 -8.65 -7.88
CA VAL A 76 5.84 -7.81 -9.03
C VAL A 76 6.40 -8.51 -10.25
N THR A 77 5.50 -8.95 -11.14
CA THR A 77 5.85 -9.60 -12.40
C THR A 77 5.59 -8.65 -13.55
N LEU A 78 6.59 -8.47 -14.41
CA LEU A 78 6.48 -7.80 -15.70
C LEU A 78 6.52 -8.86 -16.80
N SER A 79 5.57 -8.81 -17.72
CA SER A 79 5.51 -9.69 -18.89
C SER A 79 5.45 -8.88 -20.18
N ASP A 80 6.14 -9.35 -21.22
CA ASP A 80 5.94 -8.90 -22.60
C ASP A 80 5.10 -9.91 -23.41
N ASP A 81 4.67 -9.51 -24.61
CA ASP A 81 3.93 -10.34 -25.57
C ASP A 81 4.79 -10.91 -26.71
N GLY A 82 6.12 -10.82 -26.62
CA GLY A 82 7.07 -11.33 -27.61
C GLY A 82 7.20 -12.86 -27.64
N GLY A 83 6.86 -13.52 -26.53
CA GLY A 83 6.92 -14.96 -26.37
C GLY A 83 8.33 -15.50 -26.08
N THR A 84 8.48 -16.83 -26.06
CA THR A 84 9.70 -17.51 -25.58
C THR A 84 10.46 -18.28 -26.66
N ALA A 85 10.09 -18.09 -27.94
CA ALA A 85 10.76 -18.76 -29.05
C ALA A 85 12.25 -18.39 -29.10
N ASN A 86 13.09 -19.30 -29.59
CA ASN A 86 14.54 -19.10 -29.73
C ASN A 86 15.28 -18.72 -28.44
N GLY A 87 14.71 -19.04 -27.27
CA GLY A 87 15.31 -18.69 -25.97
C GLY A 87 14.92 -17.31 -25.44
N GLY A 88 13.87 -16.69 -26.01
CA GLY A 88 13.28 -15.47 -25.47
C GLY A 88 12.79 -15.63 -24.03
N VAL A 89 12.89 -14.56 -23.25
CA VAL A 89 12.43 -14.51 -21.86
C VAL A 89 11.33 -13.46 -21.81
N SER A 90 10.08 -13.90 -21.66
CA SER A 90 8.93 -13.00 -21.76
C SER A 90 8.43 -12.47 -20.40
N GLN A 91 9.14 -12.81 -19.31
CA GLN A 91 8.73 -12.46 -17.95
C GLN A 91 9.93 -12.22 -17.04
N THR A 92 9.79 -11.26 -16.13
CA THR A 92 10.68 -11.05 -15.00
C THR A 92 9.89 -10.77 -13.74
N THR A 93 10.37 -11.26 -12.59
CA THR A 93 9.70 -11.10 -11.30
C THR A 93 10.69 -10.55 -10.27
N ILE A 94 10.23 -9.57 -9.49
CA ILE A 94 10.95 -9.05 -8.32
C ILE A 94 10.11 -9.21 -7.06
N PHE A 95 10.79 -9.33 -5.92
CA PHE A 95 10.17 -9.38 -4.60
C PHE A 95 10.27 -8.02 -3.92
N LEU A 96 9.20 -7.59 -3.27
CA LEU A 96 9.13 -6.38 -2.47
C LEU A 96 8.64 -6.72 -1.06
N GLU A 97 9.47 -6.42 -0.06
CA GLU A 97 9.08 -6.48 1.35
C GLU A 97 8.41 -5.16 1.75
N LEU A 98 7.17 -5.25 2.25
CA LEU A 98 6.39 -4.13 2.77
C LEU A 98 6.28 -4.26 4.28
N GLU A 99 6.69 -3.23 5.02
CA GLU A 99 6.46 -3.10 6.46
C GLU A 99 5.52 -1.92 6.72
N VAL A 100 4.37 -2.19 7.32
CA VAL A 100 3.44 -1.15 7.79
C VAL A 100 3.61 -1.02 9.30
N GLN A 101 4.18 0.09 9.74
CA GLN A 101 4.45 0.32 11.15
C GLN A 101 3.23 0.88 11.90
N PRO A 102 3.00 0.46 13.16
CA PRO A 102 1.94 1.02 13.98
C PRO A 102 2.23 2.49 14.32
N VAL A 103 1.21 3.33 14.23
CA VAL A 103 1.28 4.73 14.69
C VAL A 103 0.84 4.80 16.15
N ASN A 104 1.74 5.20 17.05
CA ASN A 104 1.40 5.42 18.44
C ASN A 104 0.59 6.72 18.59
N LYS A 105 -0.61 6.64 19.19
CA LYS A 105 -1.41 7.81 19.59
C LYS A 105 -1.33 7.98 21.12
N PRO A 106 -0.87 9.12 21.63
CA PRO A 106 -0.77 9.33 23.08
C PRO A 106 -2.15 9.40 23.75
N PRO A 107 -2.25 9.14 25.06
CA PRO A 107 -3.49 9.38 25.81
C PRO A 107 -3.89 10.86 25.79
N GLU A 108 -5.18 11.13 25.66
CA GLU A 108 -5.78 12.48 25.71
C GLU A 108 -6.92 12.51 26.74
N PHE A 109 -7.17 13.68 27.34
CA PHE A 109 -8.32 13.91 28.20
C PHE A 109 -8.93 15.28 27.91
N ASP A 110 -10.26 15.34 27.86
CA ASP A 110 -11.00 16.60 27.80
C ASP A 110 -11.47 16.99 29.20
N VAL A 111 -11.32 18.27 29.54
CA VAL A 111 -11.93 18.86 30.74
C VAL A 111 -13.19 19.61 30.36
N ILE A 112 -14.30 19.31 31.02
CA ILE A 112 -15.47 20.19 30.99
C ILE A 112 -15.09 21.54 31.60
N SER A 113 -15.40 22.63 30.89
CA SER A 113 -15.15 23.99 31.35
C SER A 113 -15.86 24.26 32.68
N ASN A 114 -15.14 24.91 33.60
CA ASN A 114 -15.56 25.44 34.90
C ASN A 114 -16.32 24.46 35.83
N ILE A 115 -15.58 23.89 36.78
CA ILE A 115 -16.16 23.22 37.95
C ILE A 115 -16.53 24.28 38.98
N ASN A 116 -17.83 24.49 39.22
CA ASN A 116 -18.32 25.34 40.32
C ASN A 116 -18.63 24.46 41.53
N VAL A 117 -17.89 24.63 42.61
CA VAL A 117 -18.09 23.92 43.89
C VAL A 117 -18.60 24.90 44.94
N PHE A 118 -19.69 24.56 45.63
CA PHE A 118 -20.14 25.29 46.80
C PHE A 118 -19.44 24.75 48.06
N LEU A 119 -18.90 25.65 48.90
CA LEU A 119 -18.20 25.27 50.13
C LEU A 119 -19.20 24.61 51.10
N GLY A 120 -18.96 23.35 51.50
CA GLY A 120 -19.80 22.61 52.45
C GLY A 120 -20.71 21.53 51.86
N GLU A 121 -20.74 21.35 50.54
CA GLU A 121 -21.41 20.21 49.90
C GLU A 121 -20.41 19.10 49.53
N SER A 122 -20.67 17.87 49.98
CA SER A 122 -19.88 16.67 49.61
C SER A 122 -20.15 16.16 48.19
N ILE A 123 -20.85 16.94 47.35
CA ILE A 123 -21.31 16.56 46.02
C ILE A 123 -21.08 17.70 45.03
N SER A 124 -20.03 17.56 44.21
CA SER A 124 -19.89 18.34 42.98
C SER A 124 -20.88 17.77 41.96
N ARG A 125 -21.93 18.53 41.60
CA ARG A 125 -22.81 18.15 40.49
C ARG A 125 -22.07 18.40 39.17
N ILE A 126 -21.53 17.34 38.59
CA ILE A 126 -21.14 17.35 37.18
C ILE A 126 -22.45 17.43 36.37
N PRO A 127 -22.68 18.46 35.54
CA PRO A 127 -23.87 18.49 34.71
C PRO A 127 -23.73 17.40 33.64
N ASN A 128 -24.64 16.42 33.66
CA ASN A 128 -24.90 15.43 32.62
C ASN A 128 -23.91 14.27 32.47
N PHE A 129 -23.85 13.40 33.49
CA PHE A 129 -23.79 11.96 33.25
C PHE A 129 -25.01 11.29 33.87
#